data_AF-A0A8X7ZA59-F1
#
_entry.id   AF-A0A8X7ZA59-F1
#
_cell.length_a   1.000
_cell.length_b   1.000
_cell.length_c   1.000
_cell.angle_alpha   90.00
_cell.angle_beta   90.00
_cell.angle_gamma   90.00
#
_symmetry.space_group_name_H-M   'P 1'
#
loop_
_entity.id
_entity.type
_entity.pdbx_description
1 polymer ?
#
loop_
_entity_poly.entity_id
_entity_poly.type
_entity_poly.pdbx_seq_one_letter_code
_entity_poly.pdbx_strand_id
1 'polypeptide(L)'
;MYVTRPLSMYRRYPSALSLSPPEGPNSGILVIQDDETEPTCCFGLVKSTDYIGAQPFPQNKDLEVLFPDGDFTECTHVLFIPVLNQPLSSKQYYVIQRKWKHKGKAYINSKIKEGVKTSRSSNRTACLEPRPLDPRSIYQRFQIRQIKWGSFVAKSVASDGLPPRFLRRDG
;
A
#
# COMPACT_ATOMS: atom_id res chain seq x y z
N MET A 1 -19.93 3.69 -3.88
CA MET A 1 -19.90 4.95 -3.09
C MET A 1 -18.71 4.91 -2.13
N TYR A 2 -17.95 6.00 -1.99
CA TYR A 2 -16.86 6.07 -1.01
C TYR A 2 -17.34 6.79 0.25
N VAL A 3 -16.88 6.32 1.41
CA VAL A 3 -16.95 7.07 2.67
C VAL A 3 -15.55 7.47 3.09
N THR A 4 -15.38 8.73 3.48
CA THR A 4 -14.14 9.22 4.07
C THR A 4 -14.21 9.09 5.58
N ARG A 5 -13.17 8.55 6.21
CA ARG A 5 -13.02 8.50 7.67
C ARG A 5 -11.66 9.05 8.10
N PRO A 6 -11.57 9.80 9.20
CA PRO A 6 -10.30 10.33 9.68
C PRO A 6 -9.42 9.21 10.25
N LEU A 7 -8.09 9.35 10.13
CA LEU A 7 -7.13 8.38 10.62
C LEU A 7 -7.16 8.28 12.15
N SER A 8 -7.35 9.41 12.85
CA SER A 8 -7.52 9.48 14.32
C SER A 8 -8.58 8.52 14.85
N MET A 9 -9.72 8.40 14.16
CA MET A 9 -10.82 7.52 14.53
C MET A 9 -10.35 6.06 14.63
N TYR A 10 -9.56 5.58 13.67
CA TYR A 10 -9.04 4.22 13.69
C TYR A 10 -7.94 4.01 14.75
N ARG A 11 -7.20 5.06 15.10
CA ARG A 11 -6.22 5.02 16.19
C ARG A 11 -6.90 4.90 17.55
N ARG A 12 -7.96 5.66 17.78
CA ARG A 12 -8.75 5.64 19.03
C ARG A 12 -9.59 4.37 19.16
N TYR A 13 -10.17 3.90 18.05
CA TYR A 13 -11.07 2.75 18.03
C TYR A 13 -10.62 1.71 16.99
N PRO A 14 -9.64 0.84 17.33
CA PRO A 14 -9.15 -0.18 16.40
C PRO A 14 -10.22 -1.15 15.89
N SER A 15 -11.28 -1.39 16.67
CA SER A 15 -12.45 -2.18 16.26
C SER A 15 -13.16 -1.61 15.03
N ALA A 16 -13.08 -0.30 14.79
CA ALA A 16 -13.66 0.37 13.62
C ALA A 16 -13.03 -0.10 12.29
N LEU A 17 -11.83 -0.69 12.31
CA LEU A 17 -11.19 -1.26 11.13
C LEU A 17 -11.97 -2.43 10.53
N SER A 18 -12.74 -3.15 11.35
CA SER A 18 -13.56 -4.28 10.94
C SER A 18 -14.94 -3.87 10.44
N LEU A 19 -15.29 -2.58 10.50
CA LEU A 19 -16.55 -2.08 9.97
C LEU A 19 -16.57 -2.20 8.45
N SER A 20 -17.67 -2.76 7.94
CA SER A 20 -17.92 -2.89 6.52
C SER A 20 -18.00 -1.50 5.84
N PRO A 21 -17.60 -1.41 4.57
CA PRO A 21 -17.85 -0.22 3.76
C PRO A 21 -19.36 0.01 3.57
N PRO A 22 -19.79 1.19 3.07
CA PRO A 22 -21.18 1.46 2.76
C PRO A 22 -21.79 0.39 1.85
N GLU A 23 -23.11 0.21 1.93
CA GLU A 23 -23.81 -0.73 1.06
C GLU A 23 -23.74 -0.32 -0.42
N GLY A 24 -23.79 -1.32 -1.30
CA GLY A 24 -23.79 -1.14 -2.75
C GLY A 24 -22.50 -1.61 -3.44
N PRO A 25 -22.56 -1.85 -4.76
CA PRO A 25 -21.43 -2.34 -5.52
C PRO A 25 -20.32 -1.29 -5.61
N ASN A 26 -19.06 -1.76 -5.61
CA ASN A 26 -17.88 -0.90 -5.70
C ASN A 26 -17.86 0.20 -4.63
N SER A 27 -18.30 -0.14 -3.42
CA SER A 27 -18.18 0.74 -2.27
C SER A 27 -16.81 0.62 -1.63
N GLY A 28 -16.38 1.67 -0.94
CA GLY A 28 -15.05 1.70 -0.35
C GLY A 28 -14.92 2.70 0.77
N ILE A 29 -13.80 2.58 1.48
CA ILE A 29 -13.41 3.48 2.57
C ILE A 29 -12.15 4.20 2.13
N LEU A 30 -12.14 5.53 2.28
CA LEU A 30 -10.95 6.35 2.19
C LEU A 30 -10.61 6.86 3.59
N VAL A 31 -9.35 6.76 3.94
CA VAL A 31 -8.76 7.25 5.19
C VAL A 31 -8.08 8.58 4.91
N ILE A 32 -8.44 9.59 5.68
CA ILE A 32 -7.87 10.93 5.58
C ILE A 32 -7.02 11.17 6.82
N GLN A 33 -5.77 11.55 6.64
CA GLN A 33 -4.97 12.07 7.74
C GLN A 33 -5.51 13.44 8.12
N ASP A 34 -6.02 13.51 9.34
CA ASP A 34 -6.58 14.69 9.99
C ASP A 34 -5.56 15.34 10.94
N ASP A 35 -5.83 16.57 11.38
CA ASP A 35 -4.90 17.36 12.19
C ASP A 35 -4.49 16.68 13.50
N GLU A 36 -5.37 15.89 14.11
CA GLU A 36 -5.07 15.13 15.33
C GLU A 36 -3.99 14.04 15.12
N THR A 37 -3.79 13.60 13.87
CA THR A 37 -2.79 12.61 13.50
C THR A 37 -1.71 13.18 12.60
N GLU A 38 -1.66 14.50 12.43
CA GLU A 38 -0.53 15.14 11.79
C GLU A 38 0.69 15.05 12.72
N PRO A 39 1.79 14.44 12.24
CA PRO A 39 2.98 14.31 13.04
C PRO A 39 3.60 15.70 13.26
N THR A 40 3.81 16.03 14.52
CA THR A 40 4.45 17.29 14.92
C THR A 40 5.74 17.00 15.68
N CYS A 41 6.84 17.60 15.26
CA CYS A 41 8.04 17.72 16.08
C CYS A 41 8.10 19.09 16.79
N CYS A 42 9.14 19.30 17.61
CA CYS A 42 9.37 20.55 18.33
C CYS A 42 8.15 21.01 19.17
N PHE A 43 7.63 20.15 20.04
CA PHE A 43 6.49 20.45 20.94
C PHE A 43 5.20 20.88 20.22
N GLY A 44 4.94 20.37 19.01
CA GLY A 44 3.73 20.72 18.27
C GLY A 44 3.90 21.86 17.26
N LEU A 45 5.09 22.45 17.19
CA LEU A 45 5.32 23.70 16.42
C LEU A 45 5.70 23.46 14.96
N VAL A 46 6.23 22.28 14.63
CA VAL A 46 6.73 21.97 13.28
C VAL A 46 6.13 20.65 12.82
N LYS A 47 5.52 20.64 11.63
CA LYS A 47 5.04 19.40 11.01
C LYS A 47 6.25 18.56 10.62
N SER A 48 6.37 17.34 11.16
CA SER A 48 7.51 16.47 10.86
C SER A 48 7.27 15.59 9.64
N THR A 49 8.34 15.26 8.93
CA THR A 49 8.31 14.28 7.83
C THR A 49 8.34 12.87 8.43
N ASP A 50 7.21 12.41 9.00
CA ASP A 50 7.18 11.12 9.67
C ASP A 50 6.98 9.95 8.72
N TYR A 51 7.67 8.85 9.06
CA TYR A 51 7.38 7.52 8.55
C TYR A 51 5.95 7.13 8.95
N ILE A 52 5.20 6.52 8.02
CA ILE A 52 3.91 5.93 8.37
C ILE A 52 4.15 4.76 9.32
N GLY A 53 3.87 4.98 10.61
CA GLY A 53 4.16 4.02 11.67
C GLY A 53 3.38 2.73 11.59
N ALA A 54 2.11 2.79 11.16
CA ALA A 54 1.19 1.66 11.09
C ALA A 54 0.02 1.93 10.14
N GLN A 55 -0.66 0.87 9.71
CA GLN A 55 -1.90 0.94 8.93
C GLN A 55 -3.08 1.54 9.73
N PRO A 56 -4.14 2.04 9.08
CA PRO A 56 -4.32 2.16 7.62
C PRO A 56 -3.53 3.34 7.03
N PHE A 57 -3.24 3.27 5.73
CA PHE A 57 -2.54 4.33 5.02
C PHE A 57 -3.50 5.46 4.66
N PRO A 58 -3.12 6.74 4.80
CA PRO A 58 -3.96 7.87 4.37
C PRO A 58 -3.95 8.05 2.84
N GLN A 59 -5.08 8.45 2.26
CA GLN A 59 -5.23 8.70 0.81
C GLN A 59 -5.10 10.17 0.41
N ASN A 60 -5.06 11.09 1.37
CA ASN A 60 -4.80 12.52 1.15
C ASN A 60 -3.32 12.91 1.24
N LYS A 61 -2.41 11.93 1.31
CA LYS A 61 -0.96 12.16 1.34
C LYS A 61 -0.29 11.36 0.22
N ASP A 62 0.76 11.94 -0.36
CA ASP A 62 1.65 11.23 -1.27
C ASP A 62 2.65 10.44 -0.43
N LEU A 63 2.57 9.11 -0.49
CA LEU A 63 3.43 8.24 0.29
C LEU A 63 4.66 7.83 -0.53
N GLU A 64 5.78 7.66 0.16
CA GLU A 64 7.04 7.19 -0.40
C GLU A 64 7.37 5.82 0.17
N VAL A 65 7.63 4.86 -0.71
CA VAL A 65 8.20 3.57 -0.33
C VAL A 65 9.70 3.64 -0.58
N LEU A 66 10.46 3.51 0.50
CA LEU A 66 11.91 3.45 0.49
C LEU A 66 12.35 1.98 0.46
N PHE A 67 13.07 1.60 -0.59
CA PHE A 67 13.59 0.26 -0.77
C PHE A 67 15.11 0.29 -0.95
N PRO A 68 15.90 -0.36 -0.08
CA PRO A 68 17.35 -0.45 -0.25
C PRO A 68 17.67 -1.41 -1.40
N ASP A 69 18.39 -0.93 -2.42
CA ASP A 69 18.91 -1.72 -3.53
C ASP A 69 20.42 -1.53 -3.67
N GLY A 70 21.17 -2.42 -3.02
CA GLY A 70 22.63 -2.30 -2.89
C GLY A 70 23.00 -1.06 -2.08
N ASP A 71 23.82 -0.19 -2.68
CA ASP A 71 24.30 1.05 -2.06
C ASP A 71 23.32 2.22 -2.19
N PHE A 72 22.23 2.04 -2.96
CA PHE A 72 21.24 3.09 -3.21
C PHE A 72 19.91 2.77 -2.53
N THR A 73 19.13 3.81 -2.22
CA THR A 73 17.74 3.65 -1.77
C THR A 73 16.82 4.11 -2.89
N GLU A 74 16.07 3.18 -3.49
CA GLU A 74 15.02 3.49 -4.44
C GLU A 74 13.84 4.10 -3.70
N CYS A 75 13.43 5.31 -4.11
CA CYS A 75 12.24 5.97 -3.60
C CYS A 75 11.12 5.90 -4.64
N THR A 76 10.02 5.23 -4.29
CA THR A 76 8.84 5.12 -5.15
C THR A 76 7.66 5.85 -4.55
N HIS A 77 7.11 6.84 -5.27
CA HIS A 77 5.91 7.55 -4.85
C HIS A 77 4.64 6.77 -5.21
N VAL A 78 3.88 6.39 -4.19
CA VAL A 78 2.70 5.55 -4.32
C VAL A 78 1.51 6.09 -3.54
N LEU A 79 0.34 5.65 -3.95
CA LEU A 79 -0.91 5.80 -3.20
C LEU A 79 -1.47 4.40 -2.96
N PHE A 80 -1.67 4.07 -1.69
CA PHE A 80 -2.36 2.83 -1.29
C PHE A 80 -3.85 3.11 -1.22
N ILE A 81 -4.65 2.46 -2.05
CA ILE A 81 -6.12 2.58 -2.04
C ILE A 81 -6.71 1.30 -1.46
N PRO A 82 -7.49 1.33 -0.37
CA PRO A 82 -8.13 0.13 0.17
C PRO A 82 -8.99 -0.58 -0.89
N VAL A 83 -8.94 -1.92 -0.90
CA VAL A 83 -9.73 -2.71 -1.84
C VAL A 83 -11.24 -2.49 -1.61
N LEU A 84 -11.99 -2.41 -2.70
CA LEU A 84 -13.43 -2.19 -2.68
C LEU A 84 -14.18 -3.35 -2.01
N ASN A 85 -15.31 -3.03 -1.38
CA ASN A 85 -16.22 -3.97 -0.73
C ASN A 85 -15.53 -4.81 0.37
N GLN A 86 -14.42 -4.32 0.94
CA GLN A 86 -13.68 -4.97 2.01
C GLN A 86 -13.48 -4.01 3.18
N PRO A 87 -13.53 -4.50 4.43
CA PRO A 87 -13.13 -3.69 5.59
C PRO A 87 -11.62 -3.43 5.58
N LEU A 88 -11.17 -2.38 6.27
CA LEU A 88 -9.74 -2.05 6.38
C LEU A 88 -8.94 -3.13 7.13
N SER A 89 -9.59 -3.91 7.98
CA SER A 89 -9.00 -5.06 8.68
C SER A 89 -8.49 -6.15 7.72
N SER A 90 -8.99 -6.20 6.47
CA SER A 90 -8.47 -7.09 5.42
C SER A 90 -7.02 -6.77 5.04
N LYS A 91 -6.58 -5.51 5.27
CA LYS A 91 -5.26 -4.98 4.93
C LYS A 91 -4.92 -5.13 3.45
N GLN A 92 -5.93 -5.17 2.59
CA GLN A 92 -5.75 -5.27 1.14
C GLN A 92 -5.81 -3.90 0.49
N TYR A 93 -4.86 -3.62 -0.40
CA TYR A 93 -4.72 -2.34 -1.08
C TYR A 93 -4.41 -2.55 -2.57
N TYR A 94 -4.88 -1.63 -3.41
CA TYR A 94 -4.28 -1.33 -4.70
C TYR A 94 -3.12 -0.35 -4.49
N VAL A 95 -2.00 -0.56 -5.18
CA VAL A 95 -0.84 0.34 -5.10
C VAL A 95 -0.75 1.11 -6.41
N ILE A 96 -0.95 2.42 -6.36
CA ILE A 96 -1.00 3.30 -7.53
C ILE A 96 0.26 4.15 -7.61
N GLN A 97 0.90 4.20 -8.76
CA GLN A 97 2.06 5.06 -8.98
C GLN A 97 1.62 6.54 -9.10
N ARG A 98 2.33 7.43 -8.39
CA ARG A 98 1.96 8.87 -8.31
C ARG A 98 2.79 9.80 -9.17
N LYS A 99 4.00 9.39 -9.56
CA LYS A 99 4.92 10.21 -10.35
C LYS A 99 5.32 9.53 -11.66
N TRP A 100 5.91 10.33 -12.56
CA TRP A 100 6.53 9.90 -13.81
C TRP A 100 5.58 9.30 -14.85
N LYS A 101 6.13 8.56 -15.82
CA LYS A 101 5.44 8.03 -17.02
C LYS A 101 4.23 7.13 -16.74
N HIS A 102 4.11 6.58 -15.54
CA HIS A 102 3.04 5.65 -15.18
C HIS A 102 2.13 6.21 -14.07
N LYS A 103 2.10 7.53 -13.88
CA LYS A 103 1.18 8.19 -12.94
C LYS A 103 -0.27 7.72 -13.15
N GLY A 104 -0.93 7.35 -12.06
CA GLY A 104 -2.32 6.88 -12.05
C GLY A 104 -2.50 5.39 -12.38
N LYS A 105 -1.43 4.68 -12.77
CA LYS A 105 -1.47 3.23 -13.03
C LYS A 105 -1.20 2.42 -11.76
N ALA A 106 -1.83 1.25 -11.67
CA ALA A 106 -1.69 0.30 -10.58
C ALA A 106 -0.52 -0.66 -10.83
N TYR A 107 0.30 -0.89 -9.81
CA TYR A 107 1.28 -1.96 -9.81
C TYR A 107 0.60 -3.32 -9.84
N ILE A 108 1.29 -4.32 -10.39
CA ILE A 108 0.75 -5.68 -10.53
C ILE A 108 1.72 -6.73 -9.97
N ASN A 109 1.15 -7.81 -9.46
CA ASN A 109 1.88 -9.02 -9.12
C ASN A 109 2.19 -9.81 -10.40
N SER A 110 3.44 -10.24 -10.58
CA SER A 110 3.82 -11.16 -11.65
C SER A 110 3.43 -12.60 -11.30
N LYS A 111 3.09 -13.43 -12.30
CA LYS A 111 2.86 -14.86 -12.07
C LYS A 111 4.18 -15.58 -11.79
N ILE A 112 4.22 -16.38 -10.73
CA ILE A 112 5.30 -17.33 -10.47
C ILE A 112 5.14 -18.46 -11.49
N LYS A 113 6.14 -18.65 -12.35
CA LYS A 113 6.18 -19.84 -13.21
C LYS A 113 6.72 -21.02 -12.42
N GLU A 114 6.02 -22.15 -12.42
CA GLU A 114 6.51 -23.39 -11.81
C GLU A 114 7.88 -23.77 -12.40
N GLY A 115 8.84 -24.14 -11.54
CA GLY A 115 10.19 -24.56 -11.95
C GLY A 115 11.26 -23.46 -12.01
N VAL A 116 10.91 -22.18 -11.82
CA VAL A 116 11.92 -21.11 -11.72
C VAL A 116 12.44 -21.05 -10.28
N LYS A 117 13.62 -21.63 -10.04
CA LYS A 117 14.39 -21.35 -8.82
C LYS A 117 14.56 -19.84 -8.73
N THR A 118 14.10 -19.23 -7.64
CA THR A 118 14.39 -17.83 -7.29
C THR A 118 15.88 -17.69 -6.98
N SER A 119 16.71 -17.75 -8.02
CA SER A 119 18.14 -17.45 -7.92
C SER A 119 18.31 -15.95 -7.76
N ARG A 120 19.35 -15.53 -7.03
CA ARG A 120 19.80 -14.12 -6.92
C ARG A 120 20.07 -13.45 -8.29
N SER A 121 20.07 -14.20 -9.39
CA SER A 121 20.22 -13.73 -10.77
C SER A 121 18.90 -13.56 -11.54
N SER A 122 17.77 -14.03 -11.00
CA SER A 122 16.42 -13.75 -11.51
C SER A 122 15.91 -12.34 -11.11
N ASN A 123 16.78 -11.54 -10.50
CA ASN A 123 16.55 -10.16 -10.03
C ASN A 123 16.13 -9.17 -11.12
N ARG A 124 16.18 -9.55 -12.40
CA ARG A 124 15.55 -8.81 -13.51
C ARG A 124 14.18 -9.36 -13.89
N THR A 125 13.44 -9.95 -12.95
CA THR A 125 12.00 -10.15 -13.18
C THR A 125 11.43 -8.75 -13.31
N ALA A 126 11.32 -8.29 -14.56
CA ALA A 126 10.94 -6.93 -14.91
C ALA A 126 9.77 -6.56 -14.02
N CYS A 127 9.95 -5.54 -13.17
CA CYS A 127 8.87 -4.94 -12.44
C CYS A 127 7.80 -4.65 -13.49
N LEU A 128 6.74 -5.46 -13.53
CA LEU A 128 5.79 -5.41 -14.63
C LEU A 128 5.28 -3.97 -14.66
N GLU A 129 5.39 -3.33 -15.83
CA GLU A 129 4.99 -1.93 -15.93
C GLU A 129 3.57 -1.77 -15.37
N PRO A 130 3.34 -0.77 -14.51
CA PRO A 130 2.02 -0.53 -13.95
C PRO A 130 0.97 -0.44 -15.05
N ARG A 131 -0.21 -0.99 -14.77
CA ARG A 131 -1.34 -1.06 -15.70
C ARG A 131 -2.48 -0.17 -15.25
N PRO A 132 -3.44 0.20 -16.12
CA PRO A 132 -4.68 0.83 -15.66
C PRO A 132 -5.31 0.03 -14.51
N LEU A 133 -5.84 0.75 -13.52
CA LEU A 133 -6.50 0.13 -12.37
C LEU A 133 -7.70 -0.68 -12.84
N ASP A 134 -7.68 -1.98 -12.55
CA ASP A 134 -8.79 -2.91 -12.75
C ASP A 134 -9.19 -3.47 -11.37
N PRO A 135 -10.29 -3.00 -10.79
CA PRO A 135 -10.74 -3.47 -9.48
C PRO A 135 -11.02 -4.98 -9.42
N ARG A 136 -11.30 -5.62 -10.56
CA ARG A 136 -11.60 -7.06 -10.65
C ARG A 136 -10.33 -7.91 -10.68
N SER A 137 -9.18 -7.31 -11.01
CA SER A 137 -7.91 -8.03 -11.11
C SER A 137 -7.36 -8.39 -9.73
N ILE A 138 -7.30 -9.68 -9.43
CA ILE A 138 -6.67 -10.20 -8.19
C ILE A 138 -5.16 -9.93 -8.15
N TYR A 139 -4.51 -9.81 -9.31
CA TYR A 139 -3.08 -9.50 -9.42
C TYR A 139 -2.76 -8.03 -9.13
N GLN A 140 -3.76 -7.14 -9.06
CA GLN A 140 -3.56 -5.75 -8.62
C GLN A 140 -3.78 -5.56 -7.11
N ARG A 141 -4.21 -6.61 -6.40
CA ARG A 141 -4.50 -6.57 -4.97
C ARG A 141 -3.30 -7.05 -4.17
N PHE A 142 -2.90 -6.24 -3.20
CA PHE A 142 -1.78 -6.53 -2.30
C PHE A 142 -2.28 -6.61 -0.88
N GLN A 143 -2.00 -7.71 -0.19
CA GLN A 143 -2.13 -7.76 1.26
C GLN A 143 -0.87 -7.17 1.87
N ILE A 144 -1.00 -6.03 2.54
CA ILE A 144 0.13 -5.36 3.18
C ILE A 144 0.19 -5.77 4.64
N ARG A 145 1.30 -6.36 5.06
CA ARG A 145 1.57 -6.75 6.44
C ARG A 145 2.60 -5.81 7.05
N GLN A 146 2.34 -5.38 8.27
CA GLN A 146 3.32 -4.67 9.07
C GLN A 146 4.25 -5.68 9.74
N ILE A 147 5.57 -5.46 9.64
CA ILE A 147 6.59 -6.28 10.31
C ILE A 147 6.97 -5.63 11.63
N LYS A 148 7.27 -4.34 11.59
CA LYS A 148 7.58 -3.49 12.74
C LYS A 148 7.06 -2.08 12.45
N TRP A 149 7.16 -1.17 13.42
CA TRP A 149 6.82 0.23 13.23
C TRP A 149 7.55 0.81 12.00
N GLY A 150 6.83 1.45 11.09
CA GLY A 150 7.40 2.05 9.87
C GLY A 150 7.84 1.05 8.79
N SER A 151 7.62 -0.25 8.98
CA SER A 151 8.12 -1.29 8.07
C SER A 151 7.00 -2.23 7.62
N PHE A 152 6.78 -2.29 6.31
CA PHE A 152 5.73 -3.10 5.70
C PHE A 152 6.28 -4.06 4.64
N VAL A 153 5.53 -5.13 4.39
CA VAL A 153 5.78 -6.08 3.31
C VAL A 153 4.47 -6.39 2.60
N ALA A 154 4.50 -6.39 1.28
CA ALA A 154 3.37 -6.80 0.47
C ALA A 154 3.42 -8.31 0.19
N LYS A 155 2.25 -8.93 0.24
CA LYS A 155 1.98 -10.25 -0.33
C LYS A 155 0.95 -10.13 -1.43
N SER A 156 1.05 -10.97 -2.44
CA SER A 156 -0.01 -11.09 -3.44
C SER A 156 -1.26 -11.69 -2.79
N VAL A 157 -2.43 -11.21 -3.21
CA VAL A 157 -3.70 -11.89 -2.90
C VAL A 157 -3.90 -13.13 -3.79
N ALA A 158 -3.41 -13.08 -5.03
CA ALA A 158 -3.35 -14.26 -5.90
C ALA A 158 -2.27 -15.23 -5.39
N SER A 159 -2.59 -16.52 -5.29
CA SER A 159 -1.71 -17.56 -4.75
C SER A 159 -0.43 -17.76 -5.56
N ASP A 160 -0.52 -17.58 -6.88
CA ASP A 160 0.59 -17.66 -7.83
C ASP A 160 1.22 -16.28 -8.11
N GLY A 161 0.84 -15.25 -7.35
CA GLY A 161 1.27 -13.88 -7.58
C GLY A 161 2.50 -13.49 -6.77
N LEU A 162 3.35 -12.71 -7.40
CA LEU A 162 4.65 -12.29 -6.91
C LEU A 162 4.72 -10.75 -6.99
N PRO A 163 4.63 -10.01 -5.87
CA PRO A 163 4.57 -8.53 -5.89
C PRO A 163 5.76 -7.83 -6.56
N PRO A 164 5.76 -6.53 -6.83
CA PRO A 164 6.99 -5.81 -7.19
C PRO A 164 8.09 -5.95 -6.12
N ARG A 165 9.37 -5.90 -6.54
CA ARG A 165 10.52 -6.04 -5.63
C ARG A 165 10.52 -4.98 -4.54
N PHE A 166 10.30 -3.71 -4.88
CA PHE A 166 10.27 -2.60 -3.91
C PHE A 166 9.17 -2.71 -2.83
N LEU A 167 8.14 -3.54 -3.07
CA LEU A 167 7.08 -3.81 -2.09
C LEU A 167 7.36 -5.06 -1.24
N ARG A 168 8.46 -5.76 -1.50
CA ARG A 168 8.87 -6.97 -0.80
C ARG A 168 10.20 -6.74 -0.12
N ARG A 169 10.38 -7.37 1.02
CA ARG A 169 11.70 -7.41 1.64
C ARG A 169 12.40 -8.65 1.08
N ASP A 170 13.54 -8.45 0.43
CA ASP A 170 14.52 -9.50 0.24
C ASP A 170 15.08 -9.81 1.64
N GLY A 171 14.77 -10.99 2.16
CA GLY A 171 15.39 -11.56 3.34
C GLY A 171 16.51 -12.49 2.92
#